data_AF-A0AAD6YR42-F1
#
_entry.id   AF-A0AAD6YR42-F1
#
_cell.length_a   1.000
_cell.length_b   1.000
_cell.length_c   1.000
_cell.angle_alpha   90.00
_cell.angle_beta   90.00
_cell.angle_gamma   90.00
#
_symmetry.space_group_name_H-M   'P 1'
#
loop_
_entity.id
_entity.type
_entity.pdbx_description
1 polymer ?
#
loop_
_entity_poly.entity_id
_entity_poly.type
_entity_poly.pdbx_seq_one_letter_code
_entity_poly.pdbx_strand_id
1 'polypeptide(L)'
;MNEQLCRKCGLDLETPEHVFMLCDDPNTRAARWELREHLATDFRYALQLPVPRESASTVLRALIFHWDYVAPMARFIYAVAKAWQWFGNVLPTTFFEDEPGSDDDVDGTV
;
A
#
# COMPACT_ATOMS: atom_id res chain seq x y z
N MET A 1 2.12 -27.13 5.95
CA MET A 1 1.93 -25.97 5.06
C MET A 1 3.32 -25.45 4.76
N ASN A 2 3.70 -25.26 3.50
CA ASN A 2 4.98 -24.61 3.21
C ASN A 2 4.84 -23.14 3.60
N GLU A 3 5.63 -22.74 4.59
CA GLU A 3 5.74 -21.36 5.03
C GLU A 3 6.43 -20.54 3.93
N GLN A 4 5.69 -19.60 3.33
CA GLN A 4 6.21 -18.74 2.28
C GLN A 4 7.01 -17.60 2.90
N LEU A 5 8.25 -17.40 2.45
CA LEU A 5 9.03 -16.20 2.79
C LEU A 5 8.41 -14.97 2.11
N CYS A 6 8.52 -13.83 2.78
CA CYS A 6 8.05 -12.54 2.32
C CYS A 6 8.60 -12.22 0.92
N ARG A 7 7.71 -12.01 -0.05
CA ARG A 7 8.08 -11.68 -1.45
C ARG A 7 8.76 -10.32 -1.61
N LYS A 8 8.82 -9.52 -0.55
CA LYS A 8 9.49 -8.21 -0.54
C LYS A 8 10.93 -8.31 -0.09
N CYS A 9 11.18 -8.90 1.08
CA CYS A 9 12.53 -8.97 1.64
C CYS A 9 13.20 -10.34 1.50
N GLY A 10 12.44 -11.43 1.37
CA GLY A 10 12.95 -12.80 1.36
C GLY A 10 13.55 -13.28 2.70
N LEU A 11 13.32 -12.56 3.81
CA LEU A 11 13.98 -12.82 5.09
C LEU A 11 13.05 -13.39 6.18
N ASP A 12 11.82 -12.88 6.27
CA ASP A 12 10.82 -13.28 7.26
C ASP A 12 9.66 -14.05 6.62
N LEU A 13 8.84 -14.71 7.44
CA LEU A 13 7.56 -15.30 7.03
C LEU A 13 6.64 -14.23 6.41
N GLU A 14 6.00 -14.57 5.29
CA GLU A 14 4.98 -13.73 4.66
C GLU A 14 3.69 -13.73 5.49
N THR A 15 3.49 -12.65 6.24
CA THR A 15 2.22 -12.34 6.90
C THR A 15 1.79 -10.91 6.54
N PRO A 16 0.49 -10.57 6.60
CA PRO A 16 0.04 -9.19 6.41
C PRO A 16 0.73 -8.22 7.38
N GLU A 17 0.91 -8.62 8.65
CA GLU A 17 1.64 -7.83 9.63
C GLU A 17 3.08 -7.55 9.19
N HIS A 18 3.77 -8.59 8.71
CA HIS A 18 5.13 -8.42 8.23
C HIS A 18 5.15 -7.51 7.00
N VAL A 19 4.43 -7.87 5.93
CA VAL A 19 4.45 -7.14 4.66
C VAL A 19 4.09 -5.68 4.85
N PHE A 20 3.00 -5.38 5.57
CA PHE A 20 2.50 -4.01 5.64
C PHE A 20 3.15 -3.20 6.76
N MET A 21 3.41 -3.77 7.93
CA MET A 21 3.82 -2.99 9.11
C MET A 21 5.30 -3.10 9.44
N LEU A 22 5.97 -4.21 9.10
CA LEU A 22 7.31 -4.53 9.62
C LEU A 22 8.40 -4.64 8.54
N CYS A 23 8.05 -4.96 7.30
CA CYS A 23 9.01 -5.27 6.26
C CYS A 23 9.85 -4.02 5.92
N ASP A 24 11.18 -4.14 5.93
CA ASP A 24 12.11 -3.02 5.67
C ASP A 24 12.51 -2.89 4.19
N ASP A 25 11.79 -3.59 3.30
CA ASP A 25 11.89 -3.35 1.85
C ASP A 25 11.72 -1.83 1.56
N PRO A 26 12.61 -1.21 0.77
CA PRO A 26 12.60 0.24 0.55
C PRO A 26 11.26 0.80 0.07
N ASN A 27 10.59 0.09 -0.85
CA ASN A 27 9.30 0.53 -1.39
C ASN A 27 8.20 0.47 -0.33
N THR A 28 8.17 -0.62 0.43
CA THR A 28 7.22 -0.81 1.52
C THR A 28 7.44 0.22 2.63
N ARG A 29 8.70 0.52 2.97
CA ARG A 29 9.05 1.55 3.93
C ARG A 29 8.59 2.94 3.47
N ALA A 30 8.89 3.32 2.22
CA ALA A 30 8.44 4.60 1.67
C ALA A 30 6.92 4.74 1.70
N ALA A 31 6.18 3.72 1.26
CA ALA A 31 4.72 3.71 1.30
C ALA A 31 4.16 3.86 2.73
N ARG A 32 4.81 3.27 3.75
CA ARG A 32 4.42 3.48 5.15
C ARG A 32 4.64 4.91 5.62
N TRP A 33 5.72 5.57 5.21
CA TRP A 33 5.97 6.98 5.55
C TRP A 33 4.93 7.89 4.91
N GLU A 34 4.57 7.67 3.65
CA GLU A 34 3.50 8.40 2.97
C GLU A 34 2.13 8.20 3.66
N LEU A 35 1.80 6.95 4.03
CA LEU A 35 0.60 6.67 4.81
C LEU A 35 0.59 7.44 6.13
N ARG A 36 1.71 7.46 6.86
CA ARG A 36 1.83 8.22 8.12
C ARG A 36 1.57 9.71 7.90
N GLU A 37 2.10 10.28 6.83
CA GLU A 37 1.94 11.71 6.53
C GLU A 37 0.50 12.07 6.16
N HIS A 38 -0.16 11.26 5.33
CA HIS A 38 -1.59 11.42 5.05
C HIS A 38 -2.45 11.31 6.31
N LEU A 39 -2.21 10.28 7.13
CA LEU A 39 -2.94 10.08 8.38
C LEU A 39 -2.74 11.24 9.36
N ALA A 40 -1.53 11.79 9.45
CA ALA A 40 -1.24 12.93 10.32
C ALA A 40 -1.90 14.22 9.83
N THR A 41 -1.88 14.47 8.51
CA THR A 41 -2.36 15.72 7.91
C THR A 41 -3.88 15.78 7.86
N ASP A 42 -4.51 14.73 7.34
CA ASP A 42 -5.93 14.76 6.99
C ASP A 42 -6.80 14.25 8.14
N PHE A 43 -6.25 13.38 9.00
CA PHE A 43 -7.01 12.68 10.03
C PHE A 43 -6.50 12.92 11.44
N ARG A 44 -5.44 13.73 11.62
CA ARG A 44 -4.77 13.99 12.91
C ARG A 44 -4.35 12.72 13.64
N TYR A 45 -4.13 11.63 12.90
CA TYR A 45 -3.70 10.34 13.44
C TYR A 45 -2.19 10.18 13.33
N ALA A 46 -1.51 10.10 14.48
CA ALA A 46 -0.06 9.94 14.54
C ALA A 46 0.34 8.46 14.51
N LEU A 47 0.50 7.90 13.31
CA LEU A 47 1.05 6.54 13.15
C LEU A 47 2.52 6.51 13.60
N GLN A 48 2.78 5.80 14.71
CA GLN A 48 4.14 5.61 15.22
C GLN A 48 4.92 4.64 14.35
N LEU A 49 6.08 5.07 13.84
CA LEU A 49 7.01 4.25 13.07
C LEU A 49 8.40 4.29 13.72
N PRO A 50 9.13 3.15 13.79
CA PRO A 50 8.70 1.81 13.37
C PRO A 50 7.63 1.23 14.30
N VAL A 51 6.76 0.36 13.75
CA VAL A 51 5.76 -0.35 14.55
C VAL A 51 6.42 -1.53 15.28
N PRO A 52 6.25 -1.69 16.60
CA PRO A 52 6.72 -2.87 17.31
C PRO A 52 6.05 -4.15 16.78
N ARG A 53 6.80 -5.26 16.69
CA ARG A 53 6.32 -6.52 16.10
C ARG A 53 5.05 -7.03 16.79
N GLU A 54 4.99 -6.93 18.10
CA GLU A 54 3.85 -7.30 18.95
C GLU A 54 2.62 -6.42 18.73
N SER A 55 2.80 -5.20 18.24
CA SER A 55 1.72 -4.24 17.98
C SER A 55 1.24 -4.26 16.53
N ALA A 56 1.98 -4.93 15.63
CA ALA A 56 1.74 -4.88 14.18
C ALA A 56 0.30 -5.26 13.80
N SER A 57 -0.22 -6.36 14.35
CA SER A 57 -1.58 -6.82 14.06
C SER A 57 -2.63 -5.84 14.59
N THR A 58 -2.43 -5.31 15.80
CA THR A 58 -3.34 -4.32 16.42
C THR A 58 -3.40 -3.04 15.61
N VAL A 59 -2.25 -2.50 15.21
CA VAL A 59 -2.18 -1.27 14.40
C VAL A 59 -2.78 -1.50 13.02
N LEU A 60 -2.44 -2.62 12.36
CA LEU A 60 -2.99 -2.93 11.03
C LEU A 60 -4.51 -3.06 11.07
N ARG A 61 -5.07 -3.75 12.07
CA ARG A 61 -6.52 -3.85 12.26
C ARG A 61 -7.16 -2.49 12.52
N ALA A 62 -6.56 -1.67 13.39
CA ALA A 62 -7.06 -0.33 13.66
C ALA A 62 -7.11 0.54 12.39
N LEU A 63 -6.11 0.40 11.51
CA LEU A 63 -6.08 1.12 10.24
C LEU A 63 -7.11 0.60 9.22
N ILE A 64 -7.24 -0.72 9.08
CA ILE A 64 -8.16 -1.33 8.10
C ILE A 64 -9.63 -1.12 8.49
N PHE A 65 -9.96 -1.20 9.78
CA PHE A 65 -11.35 -1.15 10.24
C PHE A 65 -11.84 0.25 10.61
N HIS A 66 -11.01 1.29 10.47
CA HIS A 66 -11.44 2.66 10.65
C HIS A 66 -11.95 3.23 9.32
N TRP A 67 -13.23 3.60 9.28
CA TRP A 67 -13.90 4.03 8.05
C TRP A 67 -13.16 5.16 7.32
N ASP A 68 -12.71 6.16 8.08
CA ASP A 68 -12.02 7.32 7.50
C ASP A 68 -10.67 6.95 6.85
N TYR A 69 -10.07 5.82 7.23
CA TYR A 69 -8.75 5.41 6.76
C TYR A 69 -8.81 4.44 5.58
N VAL A 70 -10.00 4.03 5.15
CA VAL A 70 -10.17 3.05 4.06
C VAL A 70 -9.47 3.52 2.78
N ALA A 71 -9.69 4.76 2.37
CA ALA A 71 -9.07 5.31 1.17
C ALA A 71 -7.52 5.39 1.24
N PRO A 72 -6.90 6.00 2.27
CA PRO A 72 -5.45 6.02 2.37
C PRO A 72 -4.86 4.62 2.56
N MET A 73 -5.54 3.71 3.27
CA MET A 73 -5.11 2.32 3.40
C MET A 73 -5.16 1.56 2.07
N ALA A 74 -6.18 1.76 1.25
CA ALA A 74 -6.27 1.12 -0.07
C ALA A 74 -5.11 1.58 -0.98
N ARG A 75 -4.80 2.88 -0.98
CA ARG A 75 -3.65 3.44 -1.73
C ARG A 75 -2.33 2.87 -1.24
N PHE A 76 -2.15 2.78 0.09
CA PHE A 76 -0.97 2.19 0.70
C PHE A 76 -0.81 0.71 0.31
N ILE A 77 -1.86 -0.10 0.45
CA ILE A 77 -1.84 -1.52 0.07
C ILE A 77 -1.51 -1.67 -1.41
N TYR A 78 -2.11 -0.84 -2.26
CA TYR A 78 -1.82 -0.82 -3.70
C TYR A 78 -0.35 -0.48 -3.98
N ALA A 79 0.21 0.55 -3.35
CA ALA A 79 1.63 0.92 -3.53
C ALA A 79 2.56 -0.22 -3.12
N VAL A 80 2.28 -0.90 -2.00
CA VAL A 80 3.04 -2.08 -1.57
C VAL A 80 2.87 -3.23 -2.56
N ALA A 81 1.65 -3.55 -2.99
CA ALA A 81 1.36 -4.68 -3.86
C ALA A 81 1.83 -4.48 -5.31
N LYS A 82 1.82 -3.24 -5.83
CA LYS A 82 2.30 -2.89 -7.18
C LYS A 82 3.76 -3.27 -7.37
N ALA A 83 4.56 -3.10 -6.32
CA ALA A 83 5.96 -3.48 -6.29
C ALA A 83 6.17 -4.95 -5.87
N TRP A 84 5.14 -5.81 -5.85
CA TRP A 84 5.36 -7.25 -5.74
C TRP A 84 5.81 -7.81 -7.07
N GLN A 85 6.90 -8.56 -7.04
CA GLN A 85 7.27 -9.42 -8.16
C GLN A 85 6.34 -10.63 -8.17
N TRP A 86 5.29 -10.57 -8.98
CA TRP A 86 4.44 -11.73 -9.24
C TRP A 86 5.10 -12.59 -10.31
N PHE A 87 5.62 -13.77 -9.93
CA PHE A 87 6.19 -14.74 -10.87
C PHE A 87 7.24 -14.14 -11.84
N GLY A 88 8.06 -13.20 -11.37
CA GLY A 88 9.09 -12.54 -12.20
C GLY A 88 8.59 -11.37 -13.06
N ASN A 89 7.29 -11.06 -13.08
CA ASN A 89 6.72 -9.89 -13.74
C ASN A 89 6.28 -8.85 -12.70
N VAL A 90 6.76 -7.61 -12.87
CA VAL A 90 6.24 -6.45 -12.14
C VAL A 90 4.88 -6.12 -12.75
N LEU A 91 3.84 -5.92 -11.93
CA LEU A 91 2.54 -5.48 -12.43
C LEU A 91 2.72 -4.21 -13.26
N PRO A 92 2.21 -4.14 -14.50
CA PRO A 92 2.33 -2.95 -15.33
C PRO A 92 1.80 -1.74 -14.56
N THR A 93 2.61 -0.69 -14.48
CA THR A 93 2.29 0.56 -13.78
C THR A 93 1.07 1.28 -14.35
N THR A 94 0.63 0.90 -15.55
CA THR A 94 -0.25 1.63 -16.47
C THR A 94 -1.74 1.31 -16.35
N PHE A 95 -2.18 0.38 -15.50
CA PHE A 95 -3.62 0.01 -15.44
C PHE A 95 -4.48 0.90 -14.54
N PHE A 96 -3.91 1.85 -13.81
CA PHE A 96 -4.63 2.67 -12.81
C PHE A 96 -4.28 4.16 -12.83
N GLU A 97 -3.45 4.62 -13.77
CA GLU A 97 -3.36 6.06 -14.05
C GLU A 97 -4.48 6.36 -15.03
N ASP A 98 -5.66 6.71 -14.51
CA ASP A 98 -6.67 7.43 -15.28
C ASP A 98 -5.96 8.69 -15.84
N GLU A 99 -5.73 8.70 -17.15
CA GLU A 99 -5.35 9.93 -17.85
C GLU A 99 -6.47 10.96 -17.63
N PRO A 100 -6.21 12.13 -17.04
CA PRO A 100 -7.18 13.20 -17.05
C PRO A 100 -7.10 13.87 -18.43
N GLY A 101 -8.01 13.47 -19.32
CA GLY A 101 -8.34 14.22 -20.53
C GLY A 101 -8.01 13.50 -21.83
N SER A 102 -8.98 12.73 -22.33
CA SER A 102 -9.25 12.76 -23.77
C SER A 102 -10.57 13.50 -23.96
N ASP A 103 -10.47 14.79 -24.29
CA ASP A 103 -11.56 15.54 -24.90
C ASP A 103 -11.87 14.88 -26.25
N ASP A 104 -12.90 14.02 -26.28
CA ASP A 104 -13.51 13.59 -27.53
C ASP A 104 -14.41 14.73 -28.03
N ASP A 105 -13.81 15.63 -28.81
CA ASP A 105 -14.52 16.54 -29.71
C ASP A 105 -15.34 15.72 -30.72
N VAL A 106 -16.65 15.63 -30.48
CA VAL A 106 -17.60 15.06 -31.46
C VAL A 106 -18.08 16.18 -32.38
N ASP A 107 -17.31 16.48 -33.44
CA ASP A 107 -17.76 17.33 -34.55
C ASP A 107 -18.73 16.53 -35.44
N GLY A 108 -20.01 16.61 -35.11
CA GLY A 108 -21.11 16.09 -35.92
C GLY A 108 -21.42 17.03 -37.08
N THR A 109 -20.74 16.85 -38.21
CA THR A 109 -21.09 17.52 -39.47
C THR A 109 -22.49 17.08 -39.93
N VAL A 110 -23.33 18.07 -40.24
CA VAL A 110 -24.72 17.98 -40.71
C VAL A 110 -24.82 17.41 -42.12
#